data_AF-A0A9X8IUN9-F1
#
_entry.id   AF-A0A9X8IUN9-F1
#
_cell.length_a   1.000
_cell.length_b   1.000
_cell.length_c   1.000
_cell.angle_alpha   90.00
_cell.angle_beta   90.00
_cell.angle_gamma   90.00
#
_symmetry.space_group_name_H-M   'P 1'
#
loop_
_entity.id
_entity.type
_entity.pdbx_description
1 polymer ?
#
loop_
_entity_poly.entity_id
_entity_poly.type
_entity_poly.pdbx_seq_one_letter_code
_entity_poly.pdbx_strand_id
1 'polypeptide(L)'
;MKILTEQTLFQCDFCGKRLLTKQGAKIHEEQYCSVIMEQKKKEKQAKCKHRNIETHYGYIPGEAVMEPQYDYCVDCGKTIGWG
;
A
#
# COMPACT_ATOMS: atom_id res chain seq x y z
N MET A 1 31.86 -13.00 -17.69
CA MET A 1 30.79 -12.74 -16.70
C MET A 1 31.24 -13.27 -15.36
N LYS A 2 31.32 -12.45 -14.31
CA LYS A 2 31.62 -12.93 -12.95
C LYS A 2 30.34 -13.49 -12.36
N ILE A 3 30.25 -14.82 -12.27
CA ILE A 3 29.15 -15.50 -11.58
C ILE A 3 29.48 -15.47 -10.09
N LEU A 4 28.68 -14.76 -9.30
CA LEU A 4 28.76 -14.79 -7.84
C LEU A 4 28.02 -16.05 -7.37
N THR A 5 28.76 -17.13 -7.12
CA THR A 5 28.19 -18.47 -6.89
C THR A 5 27.58 -18.69 -5.50
N GLU A 6 27.77 -17.79 -4.53
CA GLU A 6 27.41 -18.04 -3.12
C GLU A 6 26.91 -16.78 -2.39
N GLN A 7 25.92 -16.08 -2.96
CA GLN A 7 25.24 -15.02 -2.21
C GLN A 7 24.12 -15.60 -1.35
N THR A 8 24.25 -15.50 -0.03
CA THR A 8 23.16 -15.78 0.91
C THR A 8 22.03 -14.78 0.68
N LEU A 9 20.94 -15.22 0.07
CA LEU A 9 19.74 -14.43 -0.10
C LEU A 9 18.81 -14.62 1.11
N PHE A 10 18.30 -13.52 1.63
CA PHE A 10 17.30 -13.51 2.70
C PHE A 10 15.92 -13.33 2.07
N GLN A 11 15.09 -14.36 2.15
CA GLN A 11 13.75 -14.35 1.60
C GLN A 11 12.74 -13.94 2.67
N CYS A 12 11.87 -12.99 2.35
CA CYS A 12 10.73 -12.61 3.18
C CYS A 12 9.67 -13.72 3.13
N ASP A 13 9.27 -14.25 4.27
CA ASP A 13 8.24 -15.31 4.35
C ASP A 13 6.84 -14.84 3.96
N PHE A 14 6.57 -13.54 4.08
CA PHE A 14 5.25 -12.98 3.81
C PHE A 14 5.00 -12.72 2.32
N CYS A 15 5.96 -12.12 1.62
CA CYS A 15 5.79 -11.72 0.21
C CYS A 15 6.71 -12.49 -0.76
N GLY A 16 7.61 -13.33 -0.25
CA GLY A 16 8.56 -14.09 -1.05
C GLY A 16 9.72 -13.28 -1.65
N LYS A 17 9.82 -11.98 -1.38
CA LYS A 17 10.88 -11.11 -1.92
C LYS A 17 12.24 -11.51 -1.35
N ARG A 18 13.24 -11.61 -2.22
CA ARG A 18 14.63 -11.91 -1.84
C ARG A 18 15.44 -10.63 -1.70
N LEU A 19 16.22 -10.55 -0.64
CA LEU A 19 17.07 -9.43 -0.29
C LEU A 19 18.52 -9.90 -0.09
N LEU A 20 19.45 -9.01 -0.41
CA LEU A 20 20.89 -9.32 -0.37
C LEU A 20 21.48 -9.26 1.04
N THR A 21 20.77 -8.63 1.99
CA THR A 21 21.26 -8.44 3.37
C THR A 21 20.19 -8.79 4.39
N LYS A 22 20.63 -9.35 5.52
CA LYS A 22 19.75 -9.68 6.66
C LYS A 22 19.02 -8.46 7.20
N GLN A 23 19.73 -7.33 7.33
CA GLN A 23 19.13 -6.08 7.80
C GLN A 23 18.10 -5.53 6.82
N GLY A 24 18.35 -5.66 5.50
CA GLY A 24 17.38 -5.29 4.48
C GLY A 24 16.11 -6.13 4.60
N ALA A 25 16.24 -7.45 4.82
CA ALA A 25 15.09 -8.32 5.03
C ALA A 25 14.26 -7.93 6.26
N LYS A 26 14.91 -7.65 7.39
CA LYS A 26 14.22 -7.20 8.61
C LYS A 26 13.45 -5.90 8.38
N ILE A 27 14.10 -4.88 7.81
CA ILE A 27 13.47 -3.59 7.50
C ILE A 27 12.30 -3.80 6.51
N HIS A 28 12.47 -4.68 5.54
CA HIS A 28 11.43 -5.04 4.60
C HIS A 28 10.20 -5.60 5.33
N GLU A 29 10.36 -6.61 6.17
CA GLU A 29 9.25 -7.21 6.92
C GLU A 29 8.51 -6.19 7.80
N GLU A 30 9.25 -5.29 8.46
CA GLU A 30 8.67 -4.33 9.39
C GLU A 30 7.93 -3.17 8.70
N GLN A 31 8.49 -2.64 7.60
CA GLN A 31 8.09 -1.34 7.03
C GLN A 31 7.64 -1.38 5.56
N TYR A 32 8.13 -2.34 4.77
CA TYR A 32 7.97 -2.29 3.31
C TYR A 32 7.38 -3.56 2.69
N CYS A 33 7.08 -4.57 3.50
CA CYS A 33 6.46 -5.79 3.03
C CYS A 33 5.03 -5.47 2.61
N SER A 34 4.75 -5.64 1.32
CA SER A 34 3.43 -5.35 0.75
C SER A 34 2.32 -6.07 1.51
N VAL A 35 2.50 -7.36 1.79
CA VAL A 35 1.52 -8.18 2.51
C VAL A 35 1.25 -7.66 3.92
N ILE A 36 2.29 -7.33 4.68
CA ILE A 36 2.15 -6.77 6.03
C ILE A 36 1.51 -5.37 5.99
N MET A 37 1.92 -4.53 5.03
CA MET A 37 1.38 -3.18 4.89
C MET A 37 -0.09 -3.20 4.49
N GLU A 38 -0.50 -4.10 3.60
CA GLU A 38 -1.90 -4.34 3.25
C GLU A 38 -2.71 -4.84 4.44
N GLN A 39 -2.16 -5.76 5.25
CA GLN A 39 -2.80 -6.23 6.47
C GLN A 39 -3.02 -5.09 7.46
N LYS A 40 -1.98 -4.31 7.78
CA LYS A 40 -2.07 -3.12 8.65
C LYS A 40 -3.09 -2.12 8.12
N LYS A 41 -3.14 -1.89 6.80
CA LYS A 41 -4.13 -1.03 6.15
C LYS A 41 -5.55 -1.55 6.38
N LYS A 42 -5.80 -2.85 6.16
CA LYS A 42 -7.10 -3.48 6.38
C LYS A 42 -7.52 -3.40 7.85
N GLU A 43 -6.61 -3.65 8.79
CA GLU A 43 -6.88 -3.51 10.22
C GLU A 43 -7.22 -2.07 10.62
N LYS A 44 -6.48 -1.09 10.09
CA LYS A 44 -6.77 0.34 10.30
C LYS A 44 -8.15 0.70 9.76
N GLN A 45 -8.50 0.22 8.58
CA GLN A 45 -9.80 0.45 7.95
C GLN A 45 -10.94 -0.23 8.72
N ALA A 46 -10.74 -1.45 9.24
CA ALA A 46 -11.72 -2.17 10.03
C ALA A 46 -12.04 -1.50 11.38
N LYS A 47 -11.04 -0.83 11.99
CA LYS A 47 -11.19 -0.09 13.25
C LYS A 47 -11.67 1.35 13.05
N CYS A 48 -11.72 1.85 11.82
CA CYS A 48 -12.08 3.23 11.52
C CYS A 48 -13.61 3.42 11.58
N LYS A 49 -14.05 4.55 12.13
CA LYS A 49 -15.47 4.93 12.18
C LYS A 49 -15.95 5.68 10.92
N HIS A 50 -15.04 5.97 9.98
CA HIS A 50 -15.32 6.71 8.75
C HIS A 50 -16.12 8.01 8.95
N ARG A 51 -15.69 8.84 9.93
CA ARG A 51 -16.35 10.13 10.24
C ARG A 51 -15.85 11.28 9.36
N ASN A 52 -14.56 11.25 9.00
CA ASN A 52 -13.95 12.24 8.14
C ASN A 52 -13.89 11.69 6.71
N ILE A 53 -14.84 12.10 5.87
CA ILE A 53 -15.00 11.67 4.48
C ILE A 53 -14.84 12.88 3.58
N GLU A 54 -14.02 12.76 2.55
CA GLU A 54 -13.84 13.75 1.50
C GLU A 54 -14.11 13.13 0.12
N THR A 55 -14.52 13.97 -0.83
CA THR A 55 -14.72 13.58 -2.21
C THR A 55 -13.46 13.85 -3.02
N HIS A 56 -12.98 12.83 -3.74
CA HIS A 56 -11.93 12.98 -4.73
C HIS A 56 -12.53 13.46 -6.06
N TYR A 57 -12.03 14.59 -6.55
CA TYR A 57 -12.41 15.16 -7.84
C TYR A 57 -11.34 14.87 -8.90
N GLY A 58 -11.77 14.55 -10.11
CA GLY A 58 -10.90 14.32 -11.27
C GLY A 58 -11.32 15.18 -12.45
N TYR A 59 -10.38 15.54 -13.33
CA TYR A 59 -10.69 16.27 -14.56
C TYR A 59 -11.41 15.36 -15.56
N ILE A 60 -12.41 15.92 -16.23
CA ILE A 60 -13.07 15.26 -17.34
C ILE A 60 -12.12 15.29 -18.55
N PRO A 61 -11.80 14.14 -19.18
CA PRO A 61 -10.91 14.13 -20.33
C PRO A 61 -11.39 15.05 -21.46
N GLY A 62 -10.57 16.03 -21.83
CA GLY A 62 -10.89 17.00 -22.88
C GLY A 62 -11.55 18.29 -22.41
N GLU A 63 -11.96 18.38 -21.14
CA GLU A 63 -12.59 19.57 -20.57
C GLU A 63 -11.72 20.21 -19.49
N ALA A 64 -11.90 21.51 -19.26
CA ALA A 64 -11.25 22.26 -18.18
C ALA A 64 -12.07 22.27 -16.88
N VAL A 65 -12.88 21.23 -16.64
CA VAL A 65 -13.73 21.10 -15.45
C VAL A 65 -13.44 19.78 -14.73
N MET A 66 -13.70 19.76 -13.41
CA MET A 66 -13.55 18.57 -12.57
C MET A 66 -14.91 18.01 -12.15
N GLU A 67 -15.01 16.69 -12.05
CA GLU A 67 -16.18 15.96 -11.56
C GLU A 67 -15.82 15.06 -10.36
N PRO A 68 -16.76 14.83 -9.42
CA PRO A 68 -16.55 13.92 -8.30
C PRO A 68 -16.41 12.47 -8.79
N GLN A 69 -15.32 11.81 -8.40
CA GLN A 69 -14.99 10.44 -8.82
C GLN A 69 -15.35 9.40 -7.76
N TYR A 70 -15.00 9.66 -6.50
CA TYR A 70 -15.30 8.76 -5.38
C TYR A 70 -15.18 9.48 -4.04
N ASP A 71 -15.86 8.95 -3.03
CA ASP A 71 -15.69 9.39 -1.64
C ASP A 71 -14.67 8.50 -0.94
N TYR A 72 -13.86 9.08 -0.07
CA TYR A 72 -12.90 8.33 0.71
C TYR A 72 -12.79 8.89 2.12
N CYS A 73 -12.57 7.98 3.07
CA CYS A 73 -12.26 8.37 4.43
C CYS A 73 -10.81 8.88 4.50
N VAL A 74 -10.62 10.13 4.89
CA VAL A 74 -9.30 10.77 5.00
C VAL A 74 -8.42 10.06 6.02
N ASP A 75 -9.02 9.57 7.11
CA ASP A 75 -8.28 8.95 8.20
C ASP A 75 -7.68 7.59 7.83
N CYS A 76 -8.37 6.80 7.01
CA CYS A 76 -7.98 5.42 6.69
C CYS A 76 -7.81 5.12 5.20
N GLY A 77 -8.05 6.10 4.33
CA GLY A 77 -7.97 5.97 2.87
C GLY A 77 -8.89 4.91 2.27
N LYS A 78 -10.00 4.57 2.96
CA LYS A 78 -10.99 3.61 2.45
C LYS A 78 -11.96 4.36 1.56
N THR A 79 -12.16 3.88 0.34
CA THR A 79 -13.22 4.38 -0.53
C THR A 79 -14.57 3.99 0.06
N ILE A 80 -15.47 4.95 0.14
CA ILE A 80 -16.86 4.76 0.57
C ILE A 80 -17.67 4.75 -0.73
N GLY A 81 -18.40 3.67 -0.97
CA GLY A 81 -19.27 3.59 -2.15
C GLY A 81 -20.39 4.63 -2.07
N TRP A 82 -20.76 5.18 -3.22
CA TRP A 82 -21.98 5.96 -3.38
C TRP A 82 -23.10 4.92 -3.52
N GLY A 83 -23.91 4.79 -2.47
CA GLY A 83 -25.06 3.87 -2.44
C GLY A 83 -26.18 4.36 -3.33
#